data_AF-A0A4Q5EVM8-F1
#
_entry.id   AF-A0A4Q5EVM8-F1
#
_cell.length_a   1.000
_cell.length_b   1.000
_cell.length_c   1.000
_cell.angle_alpha   90.00
_cell.angle_beta   90.00
_cell.angle_gamma   90.00
#
_symmetry.space_group_name_H-M   'P 1'
#
loop_
_entity.id
_entity.type
_entity.pdbx_description
1 polymer ?
#
loop_
_entity_poly.entity_id
_entity_poly.type
_entity_poly.pdbx_seq_one_letter_code
_entity_poly.pdbx_strand_id
1 'polypeptide(L)'
;MAKTVANTTKQEKFPDFTFFSCWYKIRNMQQNKMRIVALRVLLHSLVYKEESTDMRKSILPVGGKFMEHITLFTDILPEEQERMRVCFKVREKVFQNGETIMEYSSSMKKIGLIQEGRAVLYCCDEDGNEYVIDELNRDSVFGEPFLLPSDSQHYYVCATTVTKVLFIDYEHVIKRCENACHHHSQMVSNLLQMTALRSRQQTDRIYMLSRSSTRKKLIAYLHSLAAEKNAGKFKLPMSYTALAQYLSVDRSAMMREIKNLSDEGVIQRNGRNVELLK
;
A
#
# COMPACT_ATOMS: atom_id res chain seq x y z
N MET A 1 55.43 -61.99 23.91
CA MET A 1 54.29 -62.13 24.85
C MET A 1 53.70 -60.74 25.10
N ALA A 2 52.38 -60.69 25.25
CA ALA A 2 51.53 -59.52 25.02
C ALA A 2 51.25 -58.63 26.25
N LYS A 3 50.59 -57.49 25.94
CA LYS A 3 49.78 -56.59 26.79
C LYS A 3 50.59 -55.50 27.53
N THR A 4 50.16 -54.23 27.64
CA THR A 4 48.82 -53.65 27.70
C THR A 4 48.87 -52.15 27.32
N VAL A 5 47.82 -51.68 26.65
CA VAL A 5 47.51 -50.28 26.33
C VAL A 5 46.74 -49.63 27.48
N ALA A 6 47.10 -48.41 27.90
CA ALA A 6 46.21 -47.43 28.55
C ALA A 6 46.89 -46.04 28.54
N ASN A 7 46.54 -45.16 27.61
CA ASN A 7 45.60 -44.04 27.76
C ASN A 7 45.94 -43.05 28.89
N THR A 8 46.73 -42.02 28.55
CA THR A 8 46.82 -40.76 29.31
C THR A 8 46.11 -39.66 28.53
N THR A 9 45.03 -39.17 29.14
CA THR A 9 44.24 -38.00 28.80
C THR A 9 45.10 -36.74 28.64
N LYS A 10 45.18 -36.19 27.42
CA LYS A 10 45.41 -34.76 27.19
C LYS A 10 44.09 -34.11 26.82
N GLN A 11 43.56 -33.32 27.74
CA GLN A 11 42.48 -32.37 27.46
C GLN A 11 43.04 -31.23 26.59
N GLU A 12 42.82 -31.32 25.29
CA GLU A 12 42.85 -30.14 24.42
C GLU A 12 41.42 -29.61 24.29
N LYS A 13 41.17 -28.47 24.94
CA LYS A 13 39.93 -27.70 24.80
C LYS A 13 39.88 -27.11 23.38
N PHE A 14 39.04 -27.68 22.52
CA PHE A 14 38.58 -27.03 21.30
C PHE A 14 37.40 -26.08 21.64
N PRO A 15 37.33 -24.88 21.05
CA PRO A 15 36.25 -23.95 21.35
C PRO A 15 34.92 -24.43 20.75
N ASP A 16 33.86 -24.37 21.56
CA ASP A 16 32.48 -24.60 21.17
C ASP A 16 32.06 -23.65 20.03
N PHE A 17 32.14 -24.14 18.78
CA PHE A 17 31.50 -23.49 17.65
C PHE A 17 29.98 -23.68 17.76
N THR A 18 29.36 -22.68 18.36
CA THR A 18 27.94 -22.62 18.71
C THR A 18 27.02 -22.86 17.51
N PHE A 19 26.05 -23.76 17.71
CA PHE A 19 24.85 -23.96 16.88
C PHE A 19 24.12 -22.63 16.57
N PHE A 20 24.28 -21.63 17.46
CA PHE A 20 23.79 -20.26 17.32
C PHE A 20 24.38 -19.49 16.13
N SER A 21 25.67 -19.66 15.84
CA SER A 21 26.33 -18.96 14.74
C SER A 21 25.86 -19.45 13.36
N CYS A 22 25.57 -20.75 13.24
CA CYS A 22 25.04 -21.37 12.04
C CYS A 22 23.57 -21.01 11.82
N TRP A 23 22.75 -21.01 12.87
CA TRP A 23 21.35 -20.59 12.81
C TRP A 23 21.20 -19.10 12.46
N TYR A 24 22.04 -18.24 13.03
CA TYR A 24 22.07 -16.81 12.70
C TYR A 24 22.47 -16.55 11.24
N LYS A 25 23.44 -17.30 10.70
CA LYS A 25 23.80 -17.27 9.27
C LYS A 25 22.67 -17.76 8.36
N ILE A 26 21.95 -18.83 8.73
CA ILE A 26 20.84 -19.37 7.92
C ILE A 26 19.64 -18.41 7.93
N ARG A 27 19.31 -17.81 9.09
CA ARG A 27 18.25 -16.80 9.23
C ARG A 27 18.56 -15.52 8.44
N ASN A 28 19.81 -15.02 8.53
CA ASN A 28 20.25 -13.88 7.71
C ASN A 28 20.30 -14.22 6.22
N MET A 29 20.65 -15.45 5.84
CA MET A 29 20.59 -15.88 4.44
C MET A 29 19.15 -15.96 3.90
N GLN A 30 18.14 -16.31 4.70
CA GLN A 30 16.73 -16.29 4.26
C GLN A 30 16.17 -14.87 4.14
N GLN A 31 16.51 -13.96 5.06
CA GLN A 31 16.13 -12.53 4.95
C GLN A 31 16.85 -11.84 3.78
N ASN A 32 18.14 -12.14 3.54
CA ASN A 32 18.84 -11.64 2.36
C ASN A 32 18.33 -12.28 1.06
N LYS A 33 17.93 -13.56 1.05
CA LYS A 33 17.30 -14.16 -0.14
C LYS A 33 15.98 -13.49 -0.48
N MET A 34 15.12 -13.17 0.49
CA MET A 34 13.89 -12.41 0.21
C MET A 34 14.16 -10.98 -0.23
N ARG A 35 15.13 -10.28 0.39
CA ARG A 35 15.55 -8.94 -0.05
C ARG A 35 16.14 -8.93 -1.45
N ILE A 36 16.97 -9.93 -1.79
CA ILE A 36 17.56 -10.09 -3.12
C ILE A 36 16.48 -10.47 -4.13
N VAL A 37 15.50 -11.33 -3.79
CA VAL A 37 14.38 -11.65 -4.68
C VAL A 37 13.49 -10.43 -4.91
N ALA A 38 13.18 -9.64 -3.86
CA ALA A 38 12.42 -8.40 -3.98
C ALA A 38 13.18 -7.34 -4.80
N LEU A 39 14.48 -7.15 -4.56
CA LEU A 39 15.33 -6.27 -5.36
C LEU A 39 15.48 -6.76 -6.80
N ARG A 40 15.53 -8.07 -7.04
CA ARG A 40 15.63 -8.63 -8.39
C ARG A 40 14.31 -8.50 -9.15
N VAL A 41 13.16 -8.62 -8.48
CA VAL A 41 11.83 -8.32 -9.07
C VAL A 41 11.72 -6.82 -9.39
N LEU A 42 12.18 -5.94 -8.50
CA LEU A 42 12.17 -4.49 -8.72
C LEU A 42 13.17 -4.04 -9.81
N LEU A 43 14.37 -4.61 -9.84
CA LEU A 43 15.39 -4.33 -10.85
C LEU A 43 15.01 -4.91 -12.21
N HIS A 44 14.41 -6.10 -12.28
CA HIS A 44 13.90 -6.64 -13.54
C HIS A 44 12.72 -5.82 -14.08
N SER A 45 11.95 -5.14 -13.21
CA SER A 45 10.90 -4.20 -13.60
C SER A 45 11.46 -2.86 -14.11
N LEU A 46 12.66 -2.46 -13.66
CA LEU A 46 13.32 -1.22 -14.06
C LEU A 46 14.18 -1.39 -15.32
N VAL A 47 14.79 -2.56 -15.54
CA VAL A 47 15.64 -2.85 -16.71
C VAL A 47 14.80 -3.17 -17.96
N TYR A 48 13.51 -3.53 -17.83
CA TYR A 48 12.64 -3.84 -18.98
C TYR A 48 12.02 -2.62 -19.68
N LYS A 49 12.51 -1.40 -19.42
CA LYS A 49 11.83 -0.15 -19.83
C LYS A 49 12.42 0.54 -21.07
N GLU A 50 13.44 -0.02 -21.73
CA GLU A 50 14.08 0.67 -22.87
C GLU A 50 13.77 0.15 -24.26
N GLU A 51 13.19 -1.04 -24.45
CA GLU A 51 12.84 -1.50 -25.81
C GLU A 51 11.51 -2.27 -25.82
N SER A 52 10.45 -1.61 -26.29
CA SER A 52 9.30 -2.21 -27.00
C SER A 52 8.08 -1.28 -26.93
N THR A 53 7.94 -0.43 -27.95
CA THR A 53 6.61 -0.09 -28.44
C THR A 53 5.95 -1.38 -28.94
N ASP A 54 4.72 -1.64 -28.50
CA ASP A 54 3.81 -2.71 -28.99
C ASP A 54 3.74 -4.04 -28.21
N MET A 55 3.54 -3.97 -26.87
CA MET A 55 3.22 -5.17 -26.06
C MET A 55 2.11 -4.97 -25.01
N ARG A 56 1.21 -3.99 -25.17
CA ARG A 56 0.14 -3.70 -24.17
C ARG A 56 -1.11 -4.59 -24.25
N LYS A 57 -1.10 -5.69 -24.99
CA LYS A 57 -2.27 -6.60 -25.08
C LYS A 57 -2.27 -7.77 -24.09
N SER A 58 -1.24 -7.98 -23.27
CA SER A 58 -1.09 -9.23 -22.50
C SER A 58 -0.78 -9.07 -21.00
N ILE A 59 -1.30 -8.03 -20.35
CA ILE A 59 -1.37 -7.98 -18.87
C ILE A 59 -2.78 -7.54 -18.46
N LEU A 60 -3.78 -8.30 -18.89
CA LEU A 60 -5.07 -8.35 -18.20
C LEU A 60 -5.11 -9.70 -17.48
N PRO A 61 -5.20 -9.74 -16.13
CA PRO A 61 -5.46 -11.00 -15.47
C PRO A 61 -6.77 -11.58 -16.01
N VAL A 62 -6.63 -12.74 -16.63
CA VAL A 62 -7.74 -13.59 -17.07
C VAL A 62 -8.54 -13.98 -15.83
N GLY A 63 -9.80 -13.56 -15.76
CA GLY A 63 -10.78 -14.07 -14.81
C GLY A 63 -10.61 -13.60 -13.36
N GLY A 64 -10.92 -12.34 -13.07
CA GLY A 64 -11.19 -11.87 -11.72
C GLY A 64 -12.54 -11.17 -11.68
N LYS A 65 -13.45 -11.61 -10.80
CA LYS A 65 -14.65 -10.83 -10.45
C LYS A 65 -14.23 -9.39 -10.11
N PHE A 66 -15.07 -8.43 -10.49
CA PHE A 66 -14.96 -7.02 -10.16
C PHE A 66 -14.37 -6.83 -8.75
N MET A 67 -13.30 -6.05 -8.63
CA MET A 67 -12.76 -5.69 -7.32
C MET A 67 -13.75 -4.76 -6.63
N GLU A 68 -14.70 -5.37 -5.92
CA GLU A 68 -15.43 -4.75 -4.83
C GLU A 68 -14.43 -4.06 -3.89
N HIS A 69 -14.87 -3.03 -3.18
CA HIS A 69 -14.04 -2.28 -2.25
C HIS A 69 -13.41 -3.23 -1.22
N ILE A 70 -12.14 -3.61 -1.42
CA ILE A 70 -11.42 -4.52 -0.52
C ILE A 70 -11.17 -3.76 0.78
N THR A 71 -11.70 -4.33 1.85
CA THR A 71 -11.47 -3.88 3.22
C THR A 71 -10.58 -4.90 3.94
N LEU A 72 -10.09 -4.52 5.11
CA LEU A 72 -9.30 -5.43 5.95
C LEU A 72 -10.07 -6.73 6.29
N PHE A 73 -11.40 -6.65 6.35
CA PHE A 73 -12.29 -7.75 6.74
C PHE A 73 -13.13 -8.31 5.58
N THR A 74 -12.75 -8.05 4.33
CA THR A 74 -13.40 -8.69 3.17
C THR A 74 -13.33 -10.21 3.30
N ASP A 75 -14.45 -10.88 3.09
CA ASP A 75 -14.62 -12.34 3.27
C ASP A 75 -14.31 -12.86 4.70
N ILE A 76 -14.51 -12.02 5.73
CA ILE A 76 -14.38 -12.41 7.15
C ILE A 76 -15.69 -12.16 7.89
N LEU A 77 -16.28 -13.22 8.43
CA LEU A 77 -17.56 -13.14 9.14
C LEU A 77 -17.44 -12.32 10.45
N PRO A 78 -18.51 -11.64 10.91
CA PRO A 78 -18.46 -10.86 12.15
C PRO A 78 -17.99 -11.65 13.38
N GLU A 79 -18.40 -12.92 13.48
CA GLU A 79 -17.97 -13.82 14.55
C GLU A 79 -16.46 -14.16 14.48
N GLU A 80 -15.90 -14.20 13.27
CA GLU A 80 -14.47 -14.39 13.05
C GLU A 80 -13.68 -13.14 13.37
N GLN A 81 -14.22 -11.96 13.07
CA GLN A 81 -13.62 -10.68 13.44
C GLN A 81 -13.50 -10.58 14.97
N GLU A 82 -14.48 -11.06 15.72
CA GLU A 82 -14.41 -11.07 17.19
C GLU A 82 -13.32 -12.03 17.71
N ARG A 83 -13.21 -13.23 17.12
CA ARG A 83 -12.11 -14.17 17.44
C ARG A 83 -10.73 -13.60 17.08
N MET A 84 -10.65 -12.81 16.02
CA MET A 84 -9.43 -12.12 15.61
C MET A 84 -8.97 -11.07 16.60
N ARG A 85 -9.88 -10.44 17.36
CA ARG A 85 -9.50 -9.48 18.39
C ARG A 85 -8.51 -10.08 19.38
N VAL A 86 -8.72 -11.35 19.74
CA VAL A 86 -7.83 -12.11 20.62
C VAL A 86 -6.50 -12.42 19.93
N CYS A 87 -6.55 -12.92 18.69
CA CYS A 87 -5.36 -13.35 17.95
C CYS A 87 -4.38 -12.19 17.66
N PHE A 88 -4.91 -11.02 17.29
CA PHE A 88 -4.13 -9.85 16.94
C PHE A 88 -3.91 -8.89 18.11
N LYS A 89 -4.43 -9.24 19.30
CA LYS A 89 -4.45 -8.38 20.50
C LYS A 89 -4.94 -6.96 20.16
N VAL A 90 -6.05 -6.90 19.42
CA VAL A 90 -6.61 -5.66 18.89
C VAL A 90 -6.93 -4.73 20.06
N ARG A 91 -6.50 -3.47 19.95
CA ARG A 91 -6.82 -2.43 20.92
C ARG A 91 -7.75 -1.42 20.28
N GLU A 92 -8.83 -1.11 20.96
CA GLU A 92 -9.75 -0.07 20.52
C GLU A 92 -9.50 1.21 21.31
N LYS A 93 -9.51 2.36 20.63
CA LYS A 93 -9.44 3.66 21.26
C LYS A 93 -10.34 4.64 20.53
N VAL A 94 -11.02 5.49 21.31
CA VAL A 94 -11.81 6.61 20.81
C VAL A 94 -10.98 7.88 20.96
N PHE A 95 -11.01 8.72 19.94
CA PHE A 95 -10.34 10.00 19.88
C PHE A 95 -11.37 11.11 19.68
N GLN A 96 -11.17 12.24 20.35
CA GLN A 96 -11.97 13.44 20.17
C GLN A 96 -11.52 14.23 18.95
N ASN A 97 -12.37 15.15 18.48
CA ASN A 97 -12.02 16.04 17.38
C ASN A 97 -10.74 16.85 17.71
N GLY A 98 -9.77 16.83 16.80
CA GLY A 98 -8.47 17.49 16.94
C GLY A 98 -7.41 16.64 17.65
N GLU A 99 -7.73 15.44 18.14
CA GLU A 99 -6.73 14.58 18.79
C GLU A 99 -5.87 13.83 17.78
N THR A 100 -4.56 13.80 18.06
CA THR A 100 -3.60 12.97 17.30
C THR A 100 -3.84 11.50 17.60
N ILE A 101 -4.23 10.77 16.58
CA ILE A 101 -4.47 9.32 16.58
C ILE A 101 -3.15 8.56 16.53
N MET A 102 -2.23 8.99 15.66
CA MET A 102 -0.96 8.31 15.42
C MET A 102 0.08 9.31 14.91
N GLU A 103 1.31 9.14 15.38
CA GLU A 103 2.51 9.77 14.82
C GLU A 103 3.37 8.67 14.19
N TYR A 104 3.83 8.91 12.97
CA TYR A 104 4.75 8.01 12.27
C TYR A 104 6.17 8.29 12.72
N SER A 105 6.69 7.42 13.59
CA SER A 105 8.09 7.40 14.00
C SER A 105 8.74 6.08 13.63
N SER A 106 10.08 6.02 13.66
CA SER A 106 10.86 4.82 13.33
C SER A 106 10.57 3.60 14.24
N SER A 107 9.99 3.83 15.43
CA SER A 107 9.57 2.77 16.36
C SER A 107 8.09 2.40 16.23
N MET A 108 7.34 3.07 15.34
CA MET A 108 5.92 2.83 15.14
C MET A 108 5.70 1.56 14.30
N LYS A 109 5.24 0.50 14.97
CA LYS A 109 4.90 -0.79 14.35
C LYS A 109 3.43 -1.13 14.51
N LYS A 110 2.54 -0.24 14.08
CA LYS A 110 1.09 -0.38 14.25
C LYS A 110 0.34 -0.16 12.96
N ILE A 111 -0.77 -0.85 12.84
CA ILE A 111 -1.81 -0.64 11.84
C ILE A 111 -3.01 -0.07 12.57
N GLY A 112 -3.59 0.99 12.02
CA GLY A 112 -4.84 1.58 12.45
C GLY A 112 -5.95 1.31 11.44
N LEU A 113 -7.15 1.03 11.92
CA LEU A 113 -8.36 0.90 11.12
C LEU A 113 -9.44 1.80 11.71
N ILE A 114 -9.99 2.70 10.89
CA ILE A 114 -11.13 3.55 11.29
C ILE A 114 -12.41 2.72 11.29
N GLN A 115 -13.04 2.57 12.45
CA GLN A 115 -14.35 1.92 12.57
C GLN A 115 -15.48 2.93 12.37
N GLU A 116 -15.33 4.12 12.97
CA GLU A 116 -16.31 5.19 12.97
C GLU A 116 -15.61 6.55 13.00
N GLY A 117 -16.26 7.57 12.46
CA GLY A 117 -15.72 8.93 12.39
C GLY A 117 -14.84 9.15 11.16
N ARG A 118 -14.03 10.20 11.24
CA ARG A 118 -13.15 10.71 10.20
C ARG A 118 -11.83 11.18 10.78
N ALA A 119 -10.76 11.00 10.02
CA ALA A 119 -9.44 11.47 10.34
C ALA A 119 -8.74 11.97 9.07
N VAL A 120 -7.64 12.70 9.25
CA VAL A 120 -6.78 13.16 8.15
C VAL A 120 -5.37 12.68 8.39
N LEU A 121 -4.74 12.16 7.34
CA LEU A 121 -3.31 11.92 7.28
C LEU A 121 -2.66 13.16 6.69
N TYR A 122 -1.73 13.76 7.41
CA TYR A 122 -0.98 14.94 6.95
C TYR A 122 0.49 14.81 7.29
N CYS A 123 1.33 15.58 6.60
CA CYS A 123 2.73 15.74 6.94
C CYS A 123 3.07 17.18 7.28
N CYS A 124 4.11 17.35 8.10
CA CYS A 124 4.72 18.65 8.36
C CYS A 124 6.05 18.73 7.61
N ASP A 125 6.34 19.88 7.01
CA ASP A 125 7.70 20.21 6.55
C ASP A 125 8.55 20.81 7.69
N GLU A 126 9.84 21.07 7.41
CA GLU A 126 10.79 21.65 8.38
C GLU A 126 10.40 23.07 8.82
N ASP A 127 9.60 23.77 8.00
CA ASP A 127 9.09 25.12 8.28
C ASP A 127 7.78 25.11 9.10
N GLY A 128 7.23 23.93 9.40
CA GLY A 128 6.01 23.73 10.17
C GLY A 128 4.72 23.87 9.36
N ASN A 129 4.79 23.89 8.03
CA ASN A 129 3.58 23.88 7.19
C ASN A 129 2.99 22.47 7.13
N GLU A 130 1.66 22.40 7.27
CA GLU A 130 0.92 21.15 7.21
C GLU A 130 0.35 20.89 5.81
N TYR A 131 0.60 19.69 5.28
CA TYR A 131 0.06 19.25 4.00
C TYR A 131 -0.77 18.00 4.19
N VAL A 132 -2.07 18.09 3.87
CA VAL A 132 -2.97 16.95 3.90
C VAL A 132 -2.62 16.00 2.75
N ILE A 133 -2.41 14.73 3.10
CA ILE A 133 -2.05 13.66 2.17
C ILE A 133 -3.27 12.83 1.82
N ASP A 134 -4.08 12.50 2.83
CA ASP A 134 -5.23 11.62 2.66
C ASP A 134 -6.33 11.90 3.68
N GLU A 135 -7.56 11.59 3.30
CA GLU A 135 -8.73 11.60 4.18
C GLU A 135 -9.09 10.17 4.56
N LEU A 136 -9.10 9.88 5.85
CA LEU A 136 -9.38 8.56 6.38
C LEU A 136 -10.82 8.51 6.88
N ASN A 137 -11.63 7.68 6.23
CA ASN A 137 -13.04 7.44 6.56
C ASN A 137 -13.21 6.03 7.14
N ARG A 138 -14.44 5.65 7.50
CA ARG A 138 -14.76 4.25 7.89
C ARG A 138 -14.13 3.25 6.91
N ASP A 139 -13.58 2.17 7.47
CA ASP A 139 -12.86 1.10 6.78
C ASP A 139 -11.49 1.48 6.20
N SER A 140 -11.05 2.73 6.37
CA SER A 140 -9.70 3.15 5.97
C SER A 140 -8.65 2.55 6.89
N VAL A 141 -7.62 1.95 6.28
CA VAL A 141 -6.47 1.38 6.97
C VAL A 141 -5.27 2.31 6.79
N PHE A 142 -4.56 2.56 7.88
CA PHE A 142 -3.35 3.37 7.93
C PHE A 142 -2.29 2.71 8.83
N GLY A 143 -1.09 3.28 8.89
CA GLY A 143 0.06 2.75 9.60
C GLY A 143 1.17 2.24 8.68
N GLU A 144 2.05 1.41 9.25
CA GLU A 144 3.33 0.97 8.66
C GLU A 144 3.22 0.37 7.23
N PRO A 145 2.22 -0.48 6.89
CA PRO A 145 2.16 -1.10 5.56
C PRO A 145 1.93 -0.14 4.40
N PHE A 146 1.45 1.07 4.68
CA PHE A 146 1.09 2.06 3.65
C PHE A 146 2.04 3.25 3.60
N LEU A 147 2.76 3.51 4.69
CA LEU A 147 3.66 4.63 4.81
C LEU A 147 4.81 4.27 5.73
N LEU A 148 6.01 4.26 5.17
CA LEU A 148 7.25 4.05 5.93
C LEU A 148 7.72 5.39 6.48
N PRO A 149 8.13 5.46 7.76
CA PRO A 149 8.70 6.68 8.31
C PRO A 149 9.98 7.06 7.53
N SER A 150 10.12 8.35 7.25
CA SER A 150 11.31 8.97 6.67
C SER A 150 11.88 9.97 7.66
N ASP A 151 13.21 10.10 7.73
CA ASP A 151 13.86 11.02 8.68
C ASP A 151 13.59 12.50 8.35
N SER A 152 13.18 12.80 7.12
CA SER A 152 12.97 14.16 6.61
C SER A 152 11.52 14.65 6.67
N GLN A 153 10.57 13.80 7.07
CA GLN A 153 9.16 14.19 7.04
C GLN A 153 8.37 13.46 8.11
N HIS A 154 7.73 14.25 8.98
CA HIS A 154 6.89 13.74 10.05
C HIS A 154 5.46 13.63 9.55
N TYR A 155 4.87 12.45 9.74
CA TYR A 155 3.50 12.17 9.34
C TYR A 155 2.63 11.94 10.57
N TYR A 156 1.41 12.46 10.51
CA TYR A 156 0.46 12.42 11.61
C TYR A 156 -0.92 12.03 11.09
N VAL A 157 -1.65 11.31 11.94
CA VAL A 157 -3.08 11.08 11.76
C VAL A 157 -3.81 11.82 12.87
N CYS A 158 -4.71 12.73 12.50
CA CYS A 158 -5.51 13.51 13.44
C CYS A 158 -7.00 13.27 13.20
N ALA A 159 -7.77 13.12 14.27
CA ALA A 159 -9.21 12.96 14.21
C ALA A 159 -9.88 14.30 13.84
N THR A 160 -10.79 14.31 12.86
CA THR A 160 -11.58 15.51 12.49
C THR A 160 -13.01 15.48 13.01
N THR A 161 -13.37 14.39 13.68
CA THR A 161 -14.63 14.14 14.38
C THR A 161 -14.33 13.22 15.56
N VAL A 162 -15.34 12.86 16.36
CA VAL A 162 -15.18 11.74 17.29
C VAL A 162 -14.94 10.46 16.48
N THR A 163 -13.76 9.86 16.66
CA THR A 163 -13.26 8.79 15.79
C THR A 163 -12.86 7.56 16.60
N LYS A 164 -13.41 6.41 16.21
CA LYS A 164 -13.13 5.10 16.83
C LYS A 164 -12.15 4.33 15.97
N VAL A 165 -11.04 3.91 16.56
CA VAL A 165 -9.93 3.26 15.84
C VAL A 165 -9.58 1.93 16.48
N LEU A 166 -9.41 0.91 15.64
CA LEU A 166 -8.78 -0.36 16.01
C LEU A 166 -7.30 -0.31 15.68
N PHE A 167 -6.47 -0.62 16.66
CA PHE A 167 -5.03 -0.76 16.50
C PHE A 167 -4.61 -2.22 16.58
N ILE A 168 -3.72 -2.57 15.67
CA ILE A 168 -3.10 -3.88 15.58
C ILE A 168 -1.59 -3.68 15.51
N ASP A 169 -0.86 -4.30 16.42
CA ASP A 169 0.60 -4.27 16.33
C ASP A 169 1.02 -5.09 15.10
N TYR A 170 1.81 -4.49 14.22
CA TYR A 170 2.23 -5.09 12.94
C TYR A 170 2.97 -6.42 13.15
N GLU A 171 3.67 -6.58 14.27
CA GLU A 171 4.32 -7.83 14.65
C GLU A 171 3.34 -9.01 14.78
N HIS A 172 2.08 -8.78 15.17
CA HIS A 172 1.07 -9.84 15.24
C HIS A 172 0.48 -10.19 13.87
N VAL A 173 0.60 -9.28 12.89
CA VAL A 173 0.18 -9.53 11.49
C VAL A 173 1.14 -10.46 10.77
N ILE A 174 2.44 -10.36 11.05
CA ILE A 174 3.47 -11.19 10.41
C ILE A 174 3.72 -12.52 11.14
N LYS A 175 3.24 -12.66 12.39
CA LYS A 175 3.38 -13.91 13.17
C LYS A 175 2.35 -14.92 12.70
N ARG A 176 2.73 -16.20 12.66
CA ARG A 176 1.76 -17.27 12.47
C ARG A 176 0.78 -17.29 13.65
N CYS A 177 -0.50 -17.39 13.34
CA CYS A 177 -1.52 -17.68 14.34
C CYS A 177 -1.22 -19.04 14.98
N GLU A 178 -1.16 -19.10 16.31
CA GLU A 178 -0.98 -20.36 17.05
C GLU A 178 -2.12 -21.34 16.78
N ASN A 179 -3.34 -20.82 16.55
CA ASN A 179 -4.55 -21.61 16.25
C ASN A 179 -4.72 -21.92 14.76
N ALA A 180 -3.76 -21.55 13.90
CA ALA A 180 -3.81 -21.74 12.45
C ALA A 180 -5.15 -21.30 11.79
N CYS A 181 -5.75 -20.24 12.33
CA CYS A 181 -7.05 -19.75 11.89
C CYS A 181 -7.07 -19.32 10.42
N HIS A 182 -8.08 -19.76 9.67
CA HIS A 182 -8.26 -19.36 8.27
C HIS A 182 -8.43 -17.84 8.10
N HIS A 183 -9.26 -17.22 8.93
CA HIS A 183 -9.53 -15.78 8.93
C HIS A 183 -8.29 -14.90 9.19
N HIS A 184 -7.27 -15.43 9.88
CA HIS A 184 -5.99 -14.72 10.02
C HIS A 184 -5.31 -14.58 8.65
N SER A 185 -5.17 -15.70 7.93
CA SER A 185 -4.57 -15.71 6.60
C SER A 185 -5.36 -14.85 5.62
N GLN A 186 -6.70 -14.86 5.72
CA GLN A 186 -7.56 -14.00 4.90
C GLN A 186 -7.31 -12.51 5.17
N MET A 187 -7.23 -12.09 6.43
CA MET A 187 -6.95 -10.69 6.78
C MET A 187 -5.57 -10.24 6.27
N VAL A 188 -4.54 -11.07 6.41
CA VAL A 188 -3.21 -10.78 5.87
C VAL A 188 -3.23 -10.69 4.34
N SER A 189 -3.96 -11.58 3.68
CA SER A 189 -4.19 -11.52 2.22
C SER A 189 -4.88 -10.22 1.81
N ASN A 190 -5.95 -9.81 2.52
CA ASN A 190 -6.65 -8.56 2.27
C ASN A 190 -5.71 -7.36 2.43
N LEU A 191 -4.92 -7.32 3.51
CA LEU A 191 -3.94 -6.26 3.75
C LEU A 191 -2.93 -6.16 2.60
N LEU A 192 -2.38 -7.30 2.15
CA LEU A 192 -1.45 -7.34 1.02
C LEU A 192 -2.09 -6.86 -0.29
N GLN A 193 -3.33 -7.26 -0.56
CA GLN A 193 -4.09 -6.79 -1.72
C GLN A 193 -4.34 -5.27 -1.66
N MET A 194 -4.71 -4.75 -0.49
CA MET A 194 -4.88 -3.31 -0.28
C MET A 194 -3.57 -2.54 -0.50
N THR A 195 -2.44 -3.03 0.03
CA THR A 195 -1.12 -2.42 -0.21
C THR A 195 -0.74 -2.48 -1.69
N ALA A 196 -0.99 -3.60 -2.37
CA ALA A 196 -0.73 -3.75 -3.81
C ALA A 196 -1.59 -2.78 -4.64
N LEU A 197 -2.86 -2.60 -4.30
CA LEU A 197 -3.74 -1.62 -4.93
C LEU A 197 -3.25 -0.19 -4.75
N ARG A 198 -2.83 0.18 -3.53
CA ARG A 198 -2.30 1.53 -3.27
C ARG A 198 -1.00 1.78 -4.03
N SER A 199 -0.10 0.80 -4.08
CA SER A 199 1.13 0.85 -4.88
C SER A 199 0.86 1.01 -6.38
N ARG A 200 -0.15 0.28 -6.90
CA ARG A 200 -0.61 0.44 -8.29
C ARG A 200 -1.15 1.85 -8.54
N GLN A 201 -1.99 2.39 -7.66
CA GLN A 201 -2.52 3.75 -7.78
C GLN A 201 -1.41 4.81 -7.80
N GLN A 202 -0.37 4.65 -6.96
CA GLN A 202 0.80 5.53 -6.97
C GLN A 202 1.58 5.42 -8.28
N THR A 203 1.76 4.19 -8.80
CA THR A 203 2.44 3.95 -10.08
C THR A 203 1.68 4.58 -11.24
N ASP A 204 0.36 4.43 -11.28
CA ASP A 204 -0.51 5.04 -12.29
C ASP A 204 -0.43 6.57 -12.23
N ARG A 205 -0.40 7.14 -11.01
CA ARG A 205 -0.20 8.58 -10.81
C ARG A 205 1.15 9.06 -11.35
N ILE A 206 2.24 8.37 -11.05
CA ILE A 206 3.57 8.68 -11.58
C ILE A 206 3.55 8.61 -13.11
N TYR A 207 2.96 7.57 -13.69
CA TYR A 207 2.83 7.40 -15.13
C TYR A 207 2.08 8.55 -15.81
N MET A 208 1.01 9.04 -15.17
CA MET A 208 0.24 10.20 -15.64
C MET A 208 1.07 11.47 -15.54
N LEU A 209 1.68 11.74 -14.38
CA LEU A 209 2.46 12.95 -14.15
C LEU A 209 3.72 13.02 -15.03
N SER A 210 4.28 11.88 -15.44
CA SER A 210 5.44 11.80 -16.33
C SER A 210 5.10 12.16 -17.80
N ARG A 211 3.84 12.41 -18.15
CA ARG A 211 3.47 12.83 -19.51
C ARG A 211 3.85 14.30 -19.72
N SER A 212 4.45 14.58 -20.88
CA SER A 212 5.03 15.90 -21.19
C SER A 212 4.04 17.04 -21.40
N SER A 213 2.75 16.75 -21.68
CA SER A 213 1.74 17.77 -21.94
C SER A 213 0.44 17.51 -21.18
N THR A 214 -0.29 18.59 -20.85
CA THR A 214 -1.62 18.54 -20.22
C THR A 214 -2.57 17.61 -20.95
N ARG A 215 -2.57 17.67 -22.28
CA ARG A 215 -3.36 16.78 -23.14
C ARG A 215 -3.05 15.30 -22.90
N LYS A 216 -1.76 14.93 -22.90
CA LYS A 216 -1.33 13.54 -22.67
C LYS A 216 -1.63 13.08 -21.23
N LYS A 217 -1.47 13.96 -20.24
CA LYS A 217 -1.85 13.69 -18.83
C LYS A 217 -3.35 13.38 -18.73
N LEU A 218 -4.18 14.22 -19.35
CA LEU A 218 -5.63 14.09 -19.34
C LEU A 218 -6.11 12.81 -20.03
N ILE A 219 -5.61 12.52 -21.24
CA ILE A 219 -5.94 11.29 -21.98
C ILE A 219 -5.56 10.05 -21.17
N ALA A 220 -4.36 10.03 -20.57
CA ALA A 220 -3.92 8.91 -19.73
C ALA A 220 -4.87 8.69 -18.54
N TYR A 221 -5.31 9.77 -17.88
CA TYR A 221 -6.28 9.70 -16.80
C TYR A 221 -7.64 9.16 -17.26
N LEU A 222 -8.18 9.68 -18.36
CA LEU A 222 -9.49 9.25 -18.86
C LEU A 222 -9.48 7.78 -19.29
N HIS A 223 -8.40 7.30 -19.92
CA HIS A 223 -8.26 5.88 -20.26
C HIS A 223 -8.12 4.98 -19.02
N SER A 224 -7.37 5.44 -18.00
CA SER A 224 -7.26 4.72 -16.73
C SER A 224 -8.64 4.55 -16.07
N LEU A 225 -9.44 5.62 -16.03
CA LEU A 225 -10.78 5.60 -15.46
C LEU A 225 -11.76 4.74 -16.28
N ALA A 226 -11.68 4.79 -17.61
CA ALA A 226 -12.47 3.94 -18.49
C ALA A 226 -12.15 2.45 -18.30
N ALA A 227 -10.86 2.12 -18.15
CA ALA A 227 -10.39 0.76 -17.88
C ALA A 227 -10.87 0.26 -16.51
N GLU A 228 -10.83 1.11 -15.48
CA GLU A 228 -11.34 0.78 -14.14
C GLU A 228 -12.84 0.51 -14.15
N LYS A 229 -13.62 1.33 -14.86
CA LYS A 229 -15.09 1.18 -14.94
C LYS A 229 -15.53 0.15 -15.98
N ASN A 230 -14.59 -0.40 -16.76
CA ASN A 230 -14.85 -1.24 -17.93
C ASN A 230 -15.95 -0.66 -18.84
N ALA A 231 -15.95 0.66 -19.00
CA ALA A 231 -17.01 1.41 -19.67
C ALA A 231 -16.43 2.61 -20.42
N GLY A 232 -16.91 2.83 -21.64
CA GLY A 232 -16.57 4.03 -22.42
C GLY A 232 -17.18 5.31 -21.83
N LYS A 233 -18.24 5.17 -21.02
CA LYS A 233 -18.98 6.27 -20.39
C LYS A 233 -18.89 6.18 -18.88
N PHE A 234 -18.46 7.26 -18.24
CA PHE A 234 -18.26 7.32 -16.80
C PHE A 234 -18.45 8.73 -16.26
N LYS A 235 -18.66 8.83 -14.94
CA LYS A 235 -18.67 10.11 -14.23
C LYS A 235 -17.32 10.35 -13.59
N LEU A 236 -16.77 11.55 -13.75
CA LEU A 236 -15.55 11.95 -13.07
C LEU A 236 -15.75 11.91 -11.54
N PRO A 237 -14.89 11.20 -10.79
CA PRO A 237 -15.03 11.04 -9.35
C PRO A 237 -14.80 12.36 -8.60
N MET A 238 -14.09 13.30 -9.23
CA MET A 238 -13.72 14.59 -8.64
C MET A 238 -14.19 15.78 -9.50
N SER A 239 -14.11 16.99 -8.94
CA SER A 239 -14.37 18.23 -9.69
C SER A 239 -13.24 18.50 -10.69
N TYR A 240 -13.50 19.34 -11.70
CA TYR A 240 -12.43 19.76 -12.63
C TYR A 240 -11.31 20.53 -11.94
N THR A 241 -11.61 21.25 -10.85
CA THR A 241 -10.58 21.93 -10.06
C THR A 241 -9.67 20.92 -9.35
N ALA A 242 -10.27 19.92 -8.70
CA ALA A 242 -9.52 18.83 -8.07
C ALA A 242 -8.73 18.01 -9.09
N LEU A 243 -9.28 17.79 -10.30
CA LEU A 243 -8.57 17.10 -11.38
C LEU A 243 -7.33 17.87 -11.85
N ALA A 244 -7.43 19.20 -11.99
CA ALA A 244 -6.29 20.04 -12.36
C ALA A 244 -5.17 19.96 -11.32
N GLN A 245 -5.53 20.01 -10.03
CA GLN A 245 -4.59 19.81 -8.92
C GLN A 245 -3.97 18.41 -8.93
N TYR A 246 -4.79 17.38 -9.15
CA TYR A 246 -4.36 15.98 -9.20
C TYR A 246 -3.33 15.73 -10.32
N LEU A 247 -3.53 16.33 -11.50
CA LEU A 247 -2.63 16.24 -12.66
C LEU A 247 -1.46 17.24 -12.62
N SER A 248 -1.44 18.12 -11.62
CA SER A 248 -0.48 19.23 -11.49
C SER A 248 -0.40 20.07 -12.77
N VAL A 249 -1.55 20.58 -13.21
CA VAL A 249 -1.69 21.43 -14.41
C VAL A 249 -2.53 22.66 -14.11
N ASP A 250 -2.33 23.73 -14.90
CA ASP A 250 -3.21 24.89 -14.85
C ASP A 250 -4.64 24.50 -15.27
N ARG A 251 -5.62 24.94 -14.49
CA ARG A 251 -7.04 24.63 -14.72
C ARG A 251 -7.52 25.20 -16.06
N SER A 252 -7.11 26.41 -16.42
CA SER A 252 -7.53 27.04 -17.67
C SER A 252 -6.97 26.31 -18.88
N ALA A 253 -5.69 25.92 -18.84
CA ALA A 253 -5.05 25.09 -19.86
C ALA A 253 -5.72 23.71 -19.99
N MET A 254 -6.02 23.05 -18.87
CA MET A 254 -6.71 21.77 -18.88
C MET A 254 -8.11 21.87 -19.49
N MET A 255 -8.88 22.91 -19.15
CA MET A 255 -10.21 23.12 -19.71
C MET A 255 -10.18 23.43 -21.21
N ARG A 256 -9.16 24.13 -21.71
CA ARG A 256 -8.93 24.32 -23.16
C ARG A 256 -8.69 22.98 -23.85
N GLU A 257 -7.85 22.11 -23.29
CA GLU A 257 -7.61 20.78 -23.85
C GLU A 257 -8.87 19.89 -23.82
N ILE A 258 -9.66 19.95 -22.75
CA ILE A 258 -10.96 19.25 -22.69
C ILE A 258 -11.89 19.71 -23.83
N LYS A 259 -11.91 21.01 -24.12
CA LYS A 259 -12.69 21.55 -25.24
C LYS A 259 -12.16 21.03 -26.57
N ASN A 260 -10.85 21.13 -26.81
CA ASN A 260 -10.22 20.64 -28.03
C ASN A 260 -10.52 19.15 -28.26
N LEU A 261 -10.39 18.31 -27.24
CA LEU A 261 -10.73 16.88 -27.33
C LEU A 261 -12.21 16.63 -27.64
N SER A 262 -13.10 17.52 -27.22
CA SER A 262 -14.52 17.45 -27.54
C SER A 262 -14.79 17.89 -28.98
N ASP A 263 -14.16 18.98 -29.42
CA ASP A 263 -14.29 19.53 -30.76
C ASP A 263 -13.71 18.57 -31.83
N GLU A 264 -12.66 17.83 -31.46
CA GLU A 264 -12.02 16.79 -32.29
C GLU A 264 -12.75 15.44 -32.25
N GLY A 265 -13.82 15.31 -31.45
CA GLY A 265 -14.58 14.06 -31.36
C GLY A 265 -13.85 12.92 -30.65
N VAL A 266 -12.85 13.21 -29.81
CA VAL A 266 -12.17 12.20 -28.97
C VAL A 266 -13.00 11.89 -27.72
N ILE A 267 -13.69 12.89 -27.18
CA ILE A 267 -14.56 12.74 -26.02
C ILE A 267 -15.90 13.43 -26.25
N GLN A 268 -16.96 12.91 -25.65
CA GLN A 268 -18.21 13.63 -25.44
C GLN A 268 -18.38 13.89 -23.95
N ARG A 269 -18.88 15.08 -23.58
CA ARG A 269 -19.09 15.41 -22.17
C ARG A 269 -20.42 16.13 -21.90
N ASN A 270 -21.00 15.83 -20.75
CA ASN A 270 -22.09 16.59 -20.16
C ASN A 270 -21.83 16.78 -18.66
N GLY A 271 -21.44 17.99 -18.27
CA GLY A 271 -21.01 18.26 -16.90
C GLY A 271 -19.79 17.41 -16.54
N ARG A 272 -19.91 16.55 -15.52
CA ARG A 272 -18.88 15.57 -15.12
C ARG A 272 -19.04 14.19 -15.76
N ASN A 273 -20.06 13.97 -16.58
CA ASN A 273 -20.21 12.74 -17.34
C ASN A 273 -19.38 12.85 -18.60
N VAL A 274 -18.47 11.90 -18.80
CA VAL A 274 -17.55 11.84 -19.93
C VAL A 274 -17.73 10.50 -20.64
N GLU A 275 -17.68 10.54 -21.95
CA GLU A 275 -17.72 9.38 -22.83
C GLU A 275 -16.51 9.45 -23.77
N LEU A 276 -15.70 8.39 -23.77
CA LEU A 276 -14.60 8.23 -24.72
C LEU A 276 -15.18 7.71 -26.04
N LEU A 277 -14.95 8.46 -27.10
CA LEU A 277 -15.34 8.10 -28.44
C LEU A 277 -14.22 7.24 -29.07
N LYS A 278 -14.62 6.27 -29.90
CA LYS A 278 -13.69 5.34 -30.57
C LYS A 278 -13.13 5.94 -31.85
#